data_AF-E8Z6L8-F1
#
_entry.id   AF-E8Z6L8-F1
#
_cell.length_a   1.000
_cell.length_b   1.000
_cell.length_c   1.000
_cell.angle_alpha   90.00
_cell.angle_beta   90.00
_cell.angle_gamma   90.00
#
_symmetry.space_group_name_H-M   'P 1'
#
loop_
_entity.id
_entity.type
_entity.pdbx_description
1 polymer ?
#
loop_
_entity_poly.entity_id
_entity_poly.type
_entity_poly.pdbx_seq_one_letter_code
_entity_poly.pdbx_strand_id
1 'polypeptide(L)'
;AFDEFVSGLGAQREVVRGHLMKILYGSVKRFETPQGYIVAKLKEKNDSGLLPIEYARESVGTILRNEKKAELIRKKMTGATLEEVAKSTGSSVLTANDVILGNTIMPNVGQEPKVVGTAFALATGKTSKLIDGNSGVFIIRAKSVIEAPAVNAYTSQITQEMQTQQNNAQMRAYEALKDKATIKDNRFQF
;
A
#
# COMPACT_ATOMS: atom_id res chain seq x y z
N ALA A 1 15.38 6.28 -12.96
CA ALA A 1 16.85 6.19 -13.02
C ALA A 1 17.19 4.71 -13.17
N PHE A 2 18.10 4.33 -14.08
CA PHE A 2 18.61 2.95 -14.04
C PHE A 2 19.48 2.83 -12.79
N ASP A 3 19.16 1.84 -11.98
CA ASP A 3 19.91 1.56 -10.78
C ASP A 3 21.21 0.88 -11.19
N GLU A 4 22.31 1.63 -11.21
CA GLU A 4 23.66 1.06 -11.41
C GLU A 4 24.09 0.22 -10.21
N PHE A 5 23.30 0.26 -9.13
CA PHE A 5 23.58 -0.49 -7.93
C PHE A 5 23.06 -1.91 -8.05
N VAL A 6 23.97 -2.85 -7.82
CA VAL A 6 23.62 -4.22 -7.52
C VAL A 6 23.60 -4.33 -6.00
N SER A 7 22.46 -4.76 -5.44
CA SER A 7 22.29 -4.92 -4.00
C SER A 7 23.41 -5.79 -3.42
N GLY A 8 24.08 -5.27 -2.37
CA GLY A 8 25.23 -5.93 -1.73
C GLY A 8 26.58 -5.75 -2.44
N LEU A 9 26.63 -5.24 -3.67
CA LEU A 9 27.86 -5.09 -4.47
C LEU A 9 28.16 -3.64 -4.90
N GLY A 10 27.24 -2.71 -4.59
CA GLY A 10 27.41 -1.30 -4.91
C GLY A 10 27.23 -1.00 -6.40
N ALA A 11 27.80 0.11 -6.87
CA ALA A 11 27.72 0.51 -8.26
C ALA A 11 28.51 -0.45 -9.17
N GLN A 12 27.81 -1.24 -9.98
CA GLN A 12 28.36 -2.28 -10.85
C GLN A 12 27.80 -2.13 -12.26
N ARG A 13 28.12 -1.01 -12.90
CA ARG A 13 27.58 -0.62 -14.22
C ARG A 13 27.82 -1.69 -15.29
N GLU A 14 28.97 -2.33 -15.32
CA GLU A 14 29.31 -3.38 -16.30
C GLU A 14 28.46 -4.66 -16.17
N VAL A 15 27.93 -4.94 -14.97
CA VAL A 15 26.99 -6.05 -14.75
C VAL A 15 25.60 -5.68 -15.29
N VAL A 16 25.15 -4.44 -15.05
CA VAL A 16 23.83 -3.93 -15.46
C VAL A 16 23.75 -3.66 -16.97
N ARG A 17 24.88 -3.29 -17.59
CA ARG A 17 24.98 -2.88 -19.00
C ARG A 17 24.71 -4.03 -19.98
N GLY A 18 23.43 -4.24 -20.34
CA GLY A 18 22.95 -4.95 -21.54
C GLY A 18 23.35 -6.43 -21.71
N HIS A 19 24.25 -6.94 -20.87
CA HIS A 19 24.85 -8.26 -20.96
C HIS A 19 23.89 -9.33 -20.46
N LEU A 20 23.17 -9.05 -19.35
CA LEU A 20 22.12 -9.93 -18.83
C LEU A 20 20.87 -9.98 -19.73
N MET A 21 20.61 -8.92 -20.51
CA MET A 21 19.42 -8.85 -21.37
C MET A 21 19.57 -9.67 -22.66
N LYS A 22 20.79 -9.80 -23.20
CA LYS A 22 21.07 -10.53 -24.44
C LYS A 22 21.44 -12.00 -24.25
N ILE A 23 21.73 -12.44 -23.03
CA ILE A 23 22.06 -13.84 -22.78
C ILE A 23 20.81 -14.72 -22.74
N LEU A 24 21.01 -16.00 -23.08
CA LEU A 24 19.98 -17.03 -23.00
C LEU A 24 19.72 -17.39 -21.53
N TYR A 25 18.52 -17.88 -21.25
CA TYR A 25 18.17 -18.42 -19.95
C TYR A 25 19.23 -19.41 -19.45
N GLY A 26 19.63 -19.31 -18.19
CA GLY A 26 20.62 -20.20 -17.58
C GLY A 26 22.08 -19.91 -17.93
N SER A 27 22.37 -18.93 -18.80
CA SER A 27 23.74 -18.52 -19.11
C SER A 27 24.43 -17.93 -17.88
N VAL A 28 25.68 -18.33 -17.68
CA VAL A 28 26.55 -17.84 -16.60
C VAL A 28 27.63 -16.94 -17.22
N LYS A 29 27.82 -15.74 -16.67
CA LYS A 29 28.87 -14.81 -17.11
C LYS A 29 29.65 -14.28 -15.93
N ARG A 30 30.98 -14.24 -16.08
CA ARG A 30 31.90 -13.62 -15.13
C ARG A 30 32.13 -12.16 -15.53
N PHE A 31 32.08 -11.27 -14.55
CA PHE A 31 32.41 -9.85 -14.65
C PHE A 31 33.55 -9.57 -13.69
N GLU A 32 34.55 -8.81 -14.13
CA GLU A 32 35.66 -8.41 -13.27
C GLU A 32 35.32 -7.09 -12.59
N THR A 33 35.65 -6.98 -11.31
CA THR A 33 35.42 -5.79 -10.50
C THR A 33 36.71 -5.39 -9.80
N PRO A 34 36.86 -4.11 -9.37
CA PRO A 34 38.05 -3.69 -8.64
C PRO A 34 38.30 -4.49 -7.36
N GLN A 35 37.27 -5.12 -6.79
CA GLN A 35 37.31 -5.94 -5.58
C GLN A 35 37.32 -7.45 -5.86
N GLY A 36 37.39 -7.89 -7.12
CA GLY A 36 37.43 -9.31 -7.49
C GLY A 36 36.63 -9.64 -8.75
N TYR A 37 35.73 -10.61 -8.66
CA TYR A 37 34.88 -11.01 -9.78
C TYR A 37 33.46 -11.36 -9.34
N ILE A 38 32.50 -11.03 -10.19
CA ILE A 38 31.08 -11.36 -10.03
C ILE A 38 30.75 -12.47 -11.03
N VAL A 39 30.11 -13.54 -10.59
CA VAL A 39 29.55 -14.58 -11.46
C VAL A 39 28.02 -14.44 -11.45
N ALA A 40 27.45 -13.95 -12.55
CA ALA A 40 26.01 -13.77 -12.68
C ALA A 40 25.41 -14.88 -13.55
N LYS A 41 24.26 -15.42 -13.14
CA LYS A 41 23.45 -16.36 -13.93
C LYS A 41 22.10 -15.73 -14.25
N LEU A 42 21.68 -15.74 -15.51
CA LEU A 42 20.33 -15.31 -15.85
C LEU A 42 19.31 -16.34 -15.34
N LYS A 43 18.56 -15.95 -14.31
CA LYS A 43 17.54 -16.81 -13.68
C LYS A 43 16.20 -16.77 -14.42
N GLU A 44 15.75 -15.61 -14.89
CA GLU A 44 14.45 -15.42 -15.54
C GLU A 44 14.44 -14.11 -16.35
N LYS A 45 13.58 -14.00 -17.37
CA LYS A 45 13.25 -12.75 -18.05
C LYS A 45 11.77 -12.46 -17.81
N ASN A 46 11.46 -11.27 -17.29
CA ASN A 46 10.08 -10.83 -17.10
C ASN A 46 9.75 -9.82 -18.19
N ASP A 47 9.13 -10.30 -19.27
CA ASP A 47 8.72 -9.47 -20.40
C ASP A 47 7.55 -8.55 -20.00
N SER A 48 7.28 -7.53 -20.81
CA SER A 48 6.12 -6.65 -20.61
C SER A 48 4.82 -7.46 -20.60
N GLY A 49 3.99 -7.32 -19.56
CA GLY A 49 2.75 -8.07 -19.42
C GLY A 49 2.28 -8.15 -17.97
N LEU A 50 1.37 -9.09 -17.71
CA LEU A 50 0.91 -9.37 -16.34
C LEU A 50 2.05 -10.00 -15.53
N LEU A 51 2.14 -9.61 -14.26
CA LEU A 51 3.12 -10.14 -13.33
C LEU A 51 2.91 -11.67 -13.20
N PRO A 52 3.95 -12.51 -13.38
CA PRO A 52 3.82 -13.95 -13.21
C PRO A 52 3.33 -14.31 -11.80
N ILE A 53 2.55 -15.39 -11.68
CA ILE A 53 1.88 -15.76 -10.43
C ILE A 53 2.84 -15.93 -9.24
N GLU A 54 4.06 -16.39 -9.49
CA GLU A 54 5.07 -16.58 -8.45
C GLU A 54 5.46 -15.24 -7.78
N TYR A 55 5.61 -14.17 -8.57
CA TYR A 55 5.87 -12.82 -8.08
C TYR A 55 4.61 -12.15 -7.55
N ALA A 56 3.47 -12.36 -8.22
CA ALA A 56 2.19 -11.83 -7.76
C ALA A 56 1.76 -12.46 -6.43
N ARG A 57 2.18 -13.69 -6.13
CA ARG A 57 1.88 -14.35 -4.86
C ARG A 57 2.50 -13.62 -3.67
N GLU A 58 3.66 -13.01 -3.82
CA GLU A 58 4.30 -12.25 -2.74
C GLU A 58 3.52 -10.97 -2.41
N SER A 59 3.00 -10.27 -3.43
CA SER A 59 2.24 -9.03 -3.24
C SER A 59 0.76 -9.29 -2.89
N VAL A 60 0.11 -10.22 -3.58
CA VAL A 60 -1.34 -10.49 -3.46
C VAL A 60 -1.64 -11.55 -2.39
N GLY A 61 -0.70 -12.44 -2.09
CA GLY A 61 -0.92 -13.55 -1.15
C GLY A 61 -1.30 -13.07 0.26
N THR A 62 -0.71 -11.98 0.73
CA THR A 62 -1.07 -11.37 2.03
C THR A 62 -2.49 -10.82 2.02
N ILE A 63 -2.89 -10.17 0.92
CA ILE A 63 -4.23 -9.58 0.76
C ILE A 63 -5.28 -10.70 0.84
N LEU A 64 -5.13 -11.74 0.03
CA LEU A 64 -6.08 -12.86 -0.02
C LEU A 64 -6.15 -13.62 1.31
N ARG A 65 -5.00 -13.79 1.99
CA ARG A 65 -4.98 -14.39 3.34
C ARG A 65 -5.75 -13.55 4.34
N ASN A 66 -5.60 -12.23 4.30
CA ASN A 66 -6.31 -11.32 5.19
C ASN A 66 -7.81 -11.30 4.89
N GLU A 67 -8.22 -11.30 3.62
CA GLU A 67 -9.62 -11.43 3.22
C GLU A 67 -10.23 -12.75 3.72
N LYS A 68 -9.50 -13.86 3.55
CA LYS A 68 -9.99 -15.17 4.03
C LYS A 68 -10.10 -15.22 5.54
N LYS A 69 -9.13 -14.66 6.27
CA LYS A 69 -9.19 -14.52 7.73
C LYS A 69 -10.38 -13.66 8.15
N ALA A 70 -10.62 -12.54 7.49
CA ALA A 70 -11.75 -11.67 7.76
C ALA A 70 -13.09 -12.38 7.55
N GLU A 71 -13.23 -13.16 6.47
CA GLU A 71 -14.42 -14.00 6.22
C GLU A 71 -14.66 -15.00 7.36
N LEU A 72 -13.60 -15.67 7.83
CA LEU A 72 -13.70 -16.62 8.94
C LEU A 72 -14.02 -15.94 10.28
N ILE A 73 -13.43 -14.78 10.56
CA ILE A 73 -13.71 -14.00 11.77
C ILE A 73 -15.16 -13.52 11.77
N ARG A 74 -15.66 -13.01 10.63
CA ARG A 74 -17.06 -12.61 10.48
C ARG A 74 -18.04 -13.72 10.83
N LYS A 75 -17.77 -14.95 10.40
CA LYS A 75 -18.62 -16.10 10.73
C LYS A 75 -18.67 -16.39 12.23
N LYS A 76 -17.64 -16.01 12.98
CA LYS A 76 -17.60 -16.13 14.44
C LYS A 76 -18.26 -14.95 15.16
N MET A 77 -18.23 -13.76 14.55
CA MET A 77 -18.87 -12.54 15.06
C MET A 77 -20.39 -12.60 14.89
N THR A 78 -21.04 -13.38 15.74
CA THR A 78 -22.49 -13.58 15.74
C THR A 78 -23.14 -12.72 16.83
N GLY A 79 -24.31 -12.18 16.53
CA GLY A 79 -25.03 -11.27 17.43
C GLY A 79 -25.48 -9.98 16.73
N ALA A 80 -26.54 -9.39 17.26
CA ALA A 80 -27.09 -8.11 16.81
C ALA A 80 -26.47 -6.92 17.55
N THR A 81 -25.91 -7.15 18.75
CA THR A 81 -25.34 -6.11 19.59
C THR A 81 -23.81 -6.22 19.71
N LEU A 82 -23.17 -5.11 20.08
CA LEU A 82 -21.72 -5.06 20.33
C LEU A 82 -21.31 -6.09 21.40
N GLU A 83 -22.13 -6.22 22.44
CA GLU A 83 -21.93 -7.09 23.59
C GLU A 83 -22.10 -8.56 23.21
N GLU A 84 -23.12 -8.90 22.41
CA GLU A 84 -23.30 -10.26 21.89
C GLU A 84 -22.13 -10.69 21.02
N VAL A 85 -21.67 -9.81 20.12
CA VAL A 85 -20.52 -10.09 19.27
C VAL A 85 -19.27 -10.29 20.11
N ALA A 86 -19.00 -9.42 21.08
CA ALA A 86 -17.86 -9.55 22.00
C ALA A 86 -17.89 -10.89 22.75
N LYS A 87 -19.07 -11.31 23.23
CA LYS A 87 -19.26 -12.61 23.89
C LYS A 87 -19.01 -13.77 22.94
N SER A 88 -19.49 -13.69 21.69
CA SER A 88 -19.32 -14.74 20.68
C SER A 88 -17.85 -14.97 20.28
N THR A 89 -17.04 -13.91 20.30
CA THR A 89 -15.62 -13.97 19.94
C THR A 89 -14.69 -14.13 21.15
N GLY A 90 -15.22 -14.10 22.38
CA GLY A 90 -14.42 -14.07 23.61
C GLY A 90 -13.58 -12.80 23.74
N SER A 91 -13.97 -11.71 23.07
CA SER A 91 -13.26 -10.43 23.08
C SER A 91 -13.88 -9.48 24.12
N SER A 92 -13.13 -8.46 24.52
CA SER A 92 -13.63 -7.39 25.38
C SER A 92 -14.09 -6.18 24.55
N VAL A 93 -15.08 -5.45 25.06
CA VAL A 93 -15.51 -4.17 24.49
C VAL A 93 -14.52 -3.09 24.92
N LEU A 94 -13.86 -2.46 23.95
CA LEU A 94 -12.93 -1.37 24.18
C LEU A 94 -13.60 -0.01 23.96
N THR A 95 -13.17 0.99 24.72
CA THR A 95 -13.57 2.38 24.52
C THR A 95 -12.43 3.14 23.86
N ALA A 96 -12.71 3.74 22.69
CA ALA A 96 -11.82 4.69 22.05
C ALA A 96 -12.34 6.11 22.30
N ASN A 97 -11.52 6.95 22.93
CA ASN A 97 -11.81 8.36 23.17
C ASN A 97 -11.00 9.23 22.22
N ASP A 98 -11.47 10.45 21.97
CA ASP A 98 -10.76 11.49 21.22
C ASP A 98 -10.31 11.05 19.81
N VAL A 99 -11.11 10.19 19.17
CA VAL A 99 -10.90 9.79 17.78
C VAL A 99 -11.26 10.98 16.88
N ILE A 100 -10.30 11.44 16.10
CA ILE A 100 -10.46 12.56 15.17
C ILE A 100 -10.34 12.06 13.73
N LEU A 101 -11.16 12.59 12.80
CA LEU A 101 -11.16 12.12 11.41
C LEU A 101 -9.80 12.31 10.71
N GLY A 102 -9.04 13.34 11.09
CA GLY A 102 -7.70 13.60 10.56
C GLY A 102 -6.60 12.67 11.09
N ASN A 103 -6.86 11.88 12.13
CA ASN A 103 -5.93 10.89 12.67
C ASN A 103 -6.61 9.52 12.70
N THR A 104 -6.16 8.64 11.81
CA THR A 104 -6.74 7.30 11.65
C THR A 104 -6.18 6.27 12.64
N ILE A 105 -5.41 6.70 13.64
CA ILE A 105 -4.88 5.85 14.71
C ILE A 105 -5.87 5.83 15.87
N MET A 106 -6.47 4.67 16.12
CA MET A 106 -7.32 4.44 17.28
C MET A 106 -6.48 4.04 18.51
N PRO A 107 -6.76 4.59 19.69
CA PRO A 107 -6.11 4.16 20.94
C PRO A 107 -6.26 2.65 21.15
N ASN A 108 -5.18 1.98 21.56
CA ASN A 108 -5.13 0.54 21.86
C ASN A 108 -5.43 -0.42 20.69
N VAL A 109 -5.68 0.09 19.47
CA VAL A 109 -5.95 -0.73 18.28
C VAL A 109 -4.94 -0.45 17.17
N GLY A 110 -4.57 0.83 16.94
CA GLY A 110 -3.65 1.24 15.88
C GLY A 110 -4.35 1.84 14.66
N GLN A 111 -3.72 1.75 13.50
CA GLN A 111 -4.14 2.47 12.30
C GLN A 111 -5.31 1.79 11.57
N GLU A 112 -6.49 2.40 11.66
CA GLU A 112 -7.76 1.83 11.20
C GLU A 112 -8.66 2.85 10.48
N PRO A 113 -8.24 3.31 9.28
CA PRO A 113 -8.93 4.39 8.55
C PRO A 113 -10.39 4.06 8.21
N LYS A 114 -10.69 2.81 7.80
CA LYS A 114 -12.07 2.38 7.49
C LYS A 114 -12.97 2.38 8.72
N VAL A 115 -12.44 1.97 9.87
CA VAL A 115 -13.18 1.93 11.13
C VAL A 115 -13.45 3.35 11.63
N VAL A 116 -12.44 4.22 11.61
CA VAL A 116 -12.59 5.64 11.97
C VAL A 116 -13.59 6.34 11.06
N GLY A 117 -13.48 6.17 9.73
CA GLY A 117 -14.45 6.74 8.79
C GLY A 117 -15.88 6.25 9.03
N THR A 118 -16.06 4.96 9.33
CA THR A 118 -17.39 4.42 9.67
C THR A 118 -17.92 5.01 10.99
N ALA A 119 -17.05 5.25 11.98
CA ALA A 119 -17.45 5.85 13.25
C ALA A 119 -18.05 7.24 13.06
N PHE A 120 -17.43 8.07 12.21
CA PHE A 120 -17.91 9.42 11.88
C PHE A 120 -19.18 9.43 11.02
N ALA A 121 -19.45 8.36 10.28
CA ALA A 121 -20.67 8.23 9.48
C ALA A 121 -21.89 7.73 10.29
N LEU A 122 -21.68 7.25 11.53
CA LEU A 122 -22.75 6.72 12.37
C LEU A 122 -23.39 7.80 13.23
N ALA A 123 -24.72 7.75 13.34
CA ALA A 123 -25.42 8.56 14.33
C ALA A 123 -25.09 8.09 15.76
N THR A 124 -25.07 9.04 16.69
CA THR A 124 -24.86 8.78 18.12
C THR A 124 -25.77 7.67 18.65
N GLY A 125 -25.20 6.73 19.40
CA GLY A 125 -25.85 5.57 19.97
C GLY A 125 -26.04 4.39 19.00
N LYS A 126 -25.77 4.55 17.70
CA LYS A 126 -25.92 3.47 16.72
C LYS A 126 -24.70 2.56 16.66
N THR A 127 -24.98 1.28 16.45
CA THR A 127 -23.96 0.23 16.22
C THR A 127 -23.77 0.04 14.71
N SER A 128 -22.54 -0.15 14.27
CA SER A 128 -22.18 -0.42 12.88
C SER A 128 -22.51 -1.85 12.46
N LYS A 129 -22.45 -2.10 11.15
CA LYS A 129 -22.20 -3.46 10.62
C LYS A 129 -20.75 -3.86 10.90
N LEU A 130 -20.40 -5.13 10.61
CA LEU A 130 -19.01 -5.58 10.67
C LEU A 130 -18.16 -4.85 9.62
N ILE A 131 -16.97 -4.39 10.03
CA ILE A 131 -16.04 -3.58 9.23
C ILE A 131 -14.73 -4.35 9.09
N ASP A 132 -14.21 -4.47 7.87
CA ASP A 132 -12.84 -4.94 7.67
C ASP A 132 -11.85 -3.82 7.91
N GLY A 133 -11.19 -3.89 9.05
CA GLY A 133 -10.02 -3.09 9.36
C GLY A 133 -8.74 -3.70 8.79
N ASN A 134 -7.64 -3.01 9.03
CA ASN A 134 -6.29 -3.43 8.66
C ASN A 134 -5.81 -4.59 9.53
N SER A 135 -6.08 -4.52 10.84
CA SER A 135 -5.63 -5.49 11.84
C SER A 135 -6.66 -6.57 12.17
N GLY A 136 -7.93 -6.39 11.80
CA GLY A 136 -9.01 -7.32 12.14
C GLY A 136 -10.38 -6.89 11.64
N VAL A 137 -11.41 -7.61 12.07
CA VAL A 137 -12.82 -7.26 11.78
C VAL A 137 -13.40 -6.58 13.02
N PHE A 138 -14.04 -5.44 12.83
CA PHE A 138 -14.53 -4.58 13.89
C PHE A 138 -16.04 -4.43 13.84
N ILE A 139 -16.63 -4.23 15.02
CA ILE A 139 -17.97 -3.69 15.20
C ILE A 139 -17.82 -2.53 16.17
N ILE A 140 -18.47 -1.41 15.88
CA ILE A 140 -18.32 -0.19 16.68
C ILE A 140 -19.69 0.37 17.03
N ARG A 141 -19.76 1.12 18.13
CA ARG A 141 -20.92 1.93 18.50
C ARG A 141 -20.47 3.37 18.69
N ALA A 142 -21.10 4.30 18.00
CA ALA A 142 -20.81 5.72 18.18
C ALA A 142 -21.34 6.16 19.56
N LYS A 143 -20.45 6.47 20.51
CA LYS A 143 -20.86 6.92 21.85
C LYS A 143 -21.34 8.37 21.85
N SER A 144 -20.53 9.25 21.28
CA SER A 144 -20.85 10.65 21.04
C SER A 144 -20.10 11.11 19.79
N VAL A 145 -20.70 12.02 19.05
CA VAL A 145 -20.08 12.70 17.92
C VAL A 145 -20.11 14.18 18.22
N ILE A 146 -18.94 14.81 18.20
CA ILE A 146 -18.81 16.26 18.37
C ILE A 146 -18.70 16.84 16.97
N GLU A 147 -19.67 17.68 16.60
CA GLU A 147 -19.61 18.39 15.33
C GLU A 147 -18.45 19.38 15.34
N ALA A 148 -17.67 19.37 14.25
CA ALA A 148 -16.62 20.35 14.08
C ALA A 148 -17.25 21.75 13.93
N PRO A 149 -16.63 22.80 14.50
CA PRO A 149 -17.11 24.16 14.31
C PRO A 149 -17.12 24.51 12.82
N ALA A 150 -18.13 25.28 12.40
CA ALA A 150 -18.23 25.75 11.03
C ALA A 150 -16.98 26.56 10.66
N VAL A 151 -16.36 26.21 9.54
CA VAL A 151 -15.23 26.94 9.00
C VAL A 151 -15.76 28.08 8.14
N ASN A 152 -15.53 29.32 8.56
CA ASN A 152 -16.05 30.52 7.88
C ASN A 152 -15.40 30.75 6.50
N ALA A 153 -14.16 30.29 6.30
CA ALA A 153 -13.45 30.40 5.04
C ALA A 153 -12.41 29.28 4.89
N TYR A 154 -12.39 28.62 3.72
CA TYR A 154 -11.46 27.54 3.40
C TYR A 154 -10.20 28.03 2.65
N THR A 155 -9.88 29.31 2.73
CA THR A 155 -8.86 29.96 1.88
C THR A 155 -7.47 29.34 2.05
N SER A 156 -7.09 28.95 3.27
CA SER A 156 -5.80 28.30 3.53
C SER A 156 -5.75 26.89 2.94
N GLN A 157 -6.80 26.09 3.12
CA GLN A 157 -6.89 24.73 2.57
C GLN A 157 -6.90 24.74 1.04
N ILE A 158 -7.67 25.68 0.44
CA ILE A 158 -7.72 25.87 -1.01
C ILE A 158 -6.33 26.26 -1.55
N THR A 159 -5.65 27.19 -0.88
CA THR A 159 -4.31 27.62 -1.31
C THR A 159 -3.30 26.46 -1.26
N GLN A 160 -3.33 25.67 -0.19
CA GLN A 160 -2.47 24.50 -0.02
C GLN A 160 -2.74 23.42 -1.07
N GLU A 161 -4.01 23.12 -1.34
CA GLU A 161 -4.40 22.16 -2.38
C GLU A 161 -3.97 22.66 -3.76
N MET A 162 -4.17 23.93 -4.08
CA MET A 162 -3.73 24.52 -5.35
C MET A 162 -2.22 24.40 -5.56
N GLN A 163 -1.41 24.70 -4.52
CA GLN A 163 0.04 24.54 -4.58
C GLN A 163 0.44 23.08 -4.83
N THR A 164 -0.22 22.13 -4.15
CA THR A 164 0.04 20.70 -4.33
C THR A 164 -0.30 20.24 -5.75
N GLN A 165 -1.43 20.69 -6.29
CA GLN A 165 -1.85 20.35 -7.64
C GLN A 165 -0.95 20.96 -8.71
N GLN A 166 -0.47 22.19 -8.52
CA GLN A 166 0.49 22.83 -9.42
C GLN A 166 1.82 22.06 -9.47
N ASN A 167 2.36 21.67 -8.31
CA ASN A 167 3.59 20.87 -8.24
C ASN A 167 3.43 19.51 -8.95
N ASN A 168 2.28 18.86 -8.78
CA ASN A 168 1.99 17.58 -9.43
C ASN A 168 1.66 17.70 -10.92
N ALA A 169 1.22 18.88 -11.40
CA ALA A 169 0.89 19.09 -12.80
C ALA A 169 2.11 18.90 -13.71
N GLN A 170 3.29 19.35 -13.29
CA GLN A 170 4.51 19.21 -14.08
C GLN A 170 4.94 17.74 -14.23
N MET A 171 4.88 16.97 -13.14
CA MET A 171 5.12 15.52 -13.17
C MET A 171 4.15 14.79 -14.09
N ARG A 172 2.84 15.10 -14.00
CA ARG A 172 1.81 14.51 -14.87
C ARG A 172 2.00 14.87 -16.34
N ALA A 173 2.35 16.12 -16.64
CA ALA A 173 2.63 16.56 -18.00
C ALA A 173 3.84 15.81 -18.59
N TYR A 174 4.90 15.61 -17.80
CA TYR A 174 6.06 14.83 -18.21
C TYR A 174 5.70 13.36 -18.51
N GLU A 175 5.01 12.67 -17.59
CA GLU A 175 4.60 11.27 -17.81
C GLU A 175 3.65 11.16 -19.02
N ALA A 176 2.70 12.09 -19.21
CA ALA A 176 1.80 12.09 -20.36
C ALA A 176 2.54 12.29 -21.70
N LEU A 177 3.56 13.16 -21.74
CA LEU A 177 4.40 13.35 -22.94
C LEU A 177 5.24 12.10 -23.22
N LYS A 178 5.77 11.47 -22.17
CA LYS A 178 6.56 10.24 -22.23
C LYS A 178 5.72 9.07 -22.74
N ASP A 179 4.50 8.90 -22.25
CA ASP A 179 3.58 7.82 -22.67
C ASP A 179 3.12 7.99 -24.13
N LYS A 180 2.97 9.22 -24.61
CA LYS A 180 2.65 9.50 -26.03
C LYS A 180 3.84 9.39 -26.98
N ALA A 181 5.06 9.48 -26.46
CA ALA A 181 6.25 9.41 -27.29
C ALA A 181 6.60 7.95 -27.63
N THR A 182 6.99 7.71 -28.88
CA THR A 182 7.63 6.43 -29.24
C THR A 182 9.07 6.45 -28.75
N ILE A 183 9.31 5.97 -27.53
CA ILE A 183 10.64 5.97 -26.90
C ILE A 183 11.36 4.67 -27.22
N LYS A 184 12.44 4.75 -28.02
CA LYS A 184 13.43 3.66 -28.14
C LYS A 184 14.54 3.87 -27.13
N ASP A 185 14.45 3.16 -26.01
CA ASP A 185 15.45 3.23 -24.94
C ASP A 185 16.67 2.37 -25.27
N ASN A 186 17.75 2.99 -25.73
CA ASN A 186 19.04 2.34 -26.00
C ASN A 186 20.04 2.49 -24.85
N ARG A 187 19.62 2.97 -23.66
CA ARG A 187 20.55 3.22 -22.54
C ARG A 187 21.26 1.97 -22.06
N PHE A 188 20.68 0.78 -22.28
CA PHE A 188 21.34 -0.50 -22.03
C PHE A 188 22.59 -0.76 -22.90
N GLN A 189 22.79 0.02 -23.97
CA GLN A 189 23.94 -0.10 -24.89
C GLN A 189 25.14 0.74 -24.45
N PHE A 190 24.98 1.67 -23.50
CA PHE A 190 25.98 2.63 -23.05
C PHE A 190 26.17 2.61 -21.53
#